data_AF-A0A7G9QRF4-F1
#
_entry.id   AF-A0A7G9QRF4-F1
#
_cell.length_a   1.000
_cell.length_b   1.000
_cell.length_c   1.000
_cell.angle_alpha   90.00
_cell.angle_beta   90.00
_cell.angle_gamma   90.00
#
_symmetry.space_group_name_H-M   'P 1'
#
loop_
_entity.id
_entity.type
_entity.pdbx_description
1 polymer ?
#
loop_
_entity_poly.entity_id
_entity_poly.type
_entity_poly.pdbx_seq_one_letter_code
_entity_poly.pdbx_strand_id
1 'polypeptide(L)' 'MELKQLRQKSADELKAHLVELQKERFALRMQKATGQLPPSKTNEPRRVRREIARVNTLLGALQNSVSK' A
#
# COMPACT_ATOMS: atom_id res chain seq x y z
N MET A 1 -3.42 8.15 -3.65
CA MET A 1 -3.76 7.37 -4.86
C MET A 1 -5.26 7.14 -4.99
N GLU A 2 -5.84 7.45 -6.15
CA GLU A 2 -7.23 7.11 -6.48
C GLU A 2 -7.38 5.61 -6.77
N LEU A 3 -8.49 5.02 -6.30
CA LEU A 3 -8.77 3.59 -6.44
C LEU A 3 -8.84 3.13 -7.90
N LYS A 4 -9.21 4.04 -8.81
CA LYS A 4 -9.36 3.79 -10.25
C LYS A 4 -8.02 3.46 -10.92
N GLN A 5 -6.95 4.17 -10.54
CA GLN A 5 -5.61 3.94 -11.10
C GLN A 5 -5.02 2.60 -10.66
N LEU A 6 -5.31 2.17 -9.43
CA LEU A 6 -4.87 0.85 -8.93
C LEU A 6 -5.57 -0.31 -9.66
N ARG A 7 -6.81 -0.12 -10.13
CA ARG A 7 -7.55 -1.14 -10.89
C ARG A 7 -7.06 -1.32 -12.33
N GLN A 8 -6.40 -0.32 -12.89
CA GLN A 8 -5.86 -0.37 -14.25
C GLN A 8 -4.51 -1.10 -14.32
N LYS A 9 -3.83 -1.27 -13.17
CA LYS A 9 -2.54 -1.94 -13.08
C LYS A 9 -2.67 -3.45 -13.18
N SER A 10 -1.66 -4.10 -13.78
CA SER A 10 -1.59 -5.56 -13.87
C SER A 10 -1.31 -6.20 -12.51
N ALA A 11 -1.54 -7.52 -12.39
CA ALA A 11 -1.29 -8.26 -11.14
C ALA A 11 0.17 -8.14 -10.68
N ASP A 12 1.12 -8.11 -11.62
CA ASP A 12 2.55 -8.03 -11.28
C ASP A 12 2.98 -6.61 -10.93
N GLU A 13 2.41 -5.59 -11.58
CA GLU A 13 2.58 -4.19 -11.16
C GLU A 13 2.01 -3.92 -9.77
N LEU A 14 0.87 -4.55 -9.44
CA LEU A 14 0.28 -4.46 -8.11
C LEU A 14 1.19 -5.09 -7.05
N LYS A 15 1.81 -6.24 -7.33
CA LYS A 15 2.81 -6.86 -6.43
C LYS A 15 4.06 -5.99 -6.28
N ALA A 16 4.57 -5.43 -7.38
CA ALA A 16 5.73 -4.52 -7.32
C ALA A 16 5.42 -3.28 -6.47
N HIS A 17 4.24 -2.70 -6.64
CA HIS A 17 3.80 -1.55 -5.85
C HIS A 17 3.56 -1.91 -4.38
N LEU A 18 3.10 -3.13 -4.07
CA LEU A 18 2.97 -3.64 -2.71
C LEU A 18 4.33 -3.64 -1.99
N VAL A 19 5.40 -4.12 -2.66
CA VAL A 19 6.76 -4.12 -2.11
C VAL A 19 7.24 -2.71 -1.79
N GLU A 20 6.96 -1.75 -2.67
CA GLU A 20 7.30 -0.34 -2.47
C GLU A 20 6.57 0.25 -1.24
N LEU A 21 5.26 0.01 -1.13
CA LEU A 21 4.47 0.44 0.03
C LEU A 21 4.95 -0.21 1.35
N GLN A 22 5.44 -1.45 1.30
CA GLN A 22 6.01 -2.10 2.48
C GLN A 22 7.33 -1.45 2.93
N LYS A 23 8.20 -1.08 1.98
CA LYS A 23 9.42 -0.33 2.29
C LYS A 23 9.10 1.04 2.89
N GLU A 24 8.13 1.76 2.32
CA GLU A 24 7.66 3.04 2.85
C GLU A 24 7.10 2.89 4.27
N ARG A 25 6.26 1.87 4.51
CA ARG A 25 5.74 1.55 5.85
C ARG A 25 6.87 1.28 6.85
N PHE A 26 7.91 0.56 6.44
CA PHE A 26 9.06 0.28 7.30
C PHE A 26 9.82 1.55 7.63
N ALA A 27 10.10 2.40 6.64
CA ALA A 27 10.76 3.69 6.84
C ALA A 27 9.96 4.58 7.81
N LEU A 28 8.63 4.69 7.62
CA LEU A 28 7.76 5.44 8.53
C LEU A 28 7.74 4.87 9.95
N ARG A 29 7.80 3.53 10.10
CA ARG A 29 7.89 2.89 11.41
C ARG A 29 9.22 3.20 12.09
N MET A 30 10.31 3.19 11.35
CA MET A 30 11.65 3.58 11.85
C MET A 30 11.68 5.04 12.26
N GLN A 31 11.19 5.95 11.41
CA GLN A 31 11.09 7.39 11.73
C GLN A 31 10.22 7.65 12.98
N LYS A 32 9.17 6.84 13.19
CA LYS A 32 8.37 6.89 14.42
C LYS A 32 9.17 6.46 15.63
N ALA A 33 9.92 5.37 15.51
CA ALA A 33 10.71 4.82 16.60
C ALA A 33 11.87 5.73 17.00
N THR A 34 12.47 6.44 16.05
CA THR A 34 13.56 7.41 16.31
C THR A 34 13.06 8.77 16.82
N GLY A 35 11.75 8.99 16.91
CA GLY A 35 11.18 10.27 17.34
C GLY A 35 11.34 11.41 16.33
N GLN A 36 11.79 11.13 15.10
CA GLN A 36 12.02 12.13 14.05
C GLN A 36 10.80 12.38 13.18
N LEU A 37 9.66 11.72 13.45
CA LEU A 37 8.42 11.95 12.69
C LEU A 37 7.85 13.33 12.99
N PRO A 38 7.75 14.23 12.00
CA PRO A 38 7.11 15.52 12.18
C PRO A 38 5.62 15.33 12.46
N PRO A 39 4.98 16.19 13.28
CA PRO A 39 3.54 16.11 13.57
C PRO A 39 2.68 16.19 12.29
N SER A 40 3.16 16.86 11.23
CA SER A 40 2.50 16.93 9.92
C SER A 40 2.42 15.60 9.17
N LYS A 41 3.31 14.63 9.45
CA LYS A 41 3.33 13.31 8.79
C LYS A 41 2.70 12.19 9.62
N THR A 42 2.04 12.51 10.73
CA THR A 42 1.35 11.53 11.60
C THR A 42 0.29 10.71 10.86
N ASN A 43 -0.30 11.26 9.79
CA ASN A 43 -1.33 10.60 8.99
C ASN A 43 -0.79 9.62 7.93
N GLU A 44 0.49 9.73 7.54
CA GLU A 44 1.09 8.89 6.49
C GLU A 44 1.10 7.39 6.82
N PRO A 45 1.45 6.95 8.06
CA PRO A 45 1.36 5.54 8.43
C PRO A 45 -0.05 4.95 8.28
N ARG A 46 -1.10 5.77 8.41
CA ARG A 46 -2.48 5.34 8.20
C ARG A 46 -2.82 5.27 6.72
N ARG A 47 -2.31 6.21 5.92
CA ARG A 47 -2.47 6.22 4.46
C ARG A 47 -1.82 4.98 3.83
N VAL A 48 -0.56 4.70 4.13
CA VAL A 48 0.18 3.54 3.58
C VAL A 48 -0.50 2.22 3.95
N ARG A 49 -0.98 2.06 5.19
CA ARG A 49 -1.76 0.87 5.59
C ARG A 49 -3.03 0.66 4.75
N ARG A 50 -3.75 1.75 4.44
CA ARG A 50 -4.96 1.70 3.61
C ARG A 50 -4.63 1.37 2.15
N GLU A 51 -3.53 1.89 1.62
CA GLU A 51 -3.08 1.59 0.26
C GLU A 51 -2.68 0.11 0.13
N ILE A 52 -1.93 -0.45 1.10
CA ILE A 52 -1.61 -1.90 1.14
C ILE A 52 -2.89 -2.75 1.16
N ALA A 53 -3.87 -2.39 2.01
CA ALA A 53 -5.12 -3.13 2.09
C ALA A 53 -5.88 -3.14 0.75
N ARG A 54 -5.94 -2.00 0.06
CA ARG A 54 -6.59 -1.89 -1.26
C ARG A 54 -5.90 -2.77 -2.31
N VAL A 55 -4.56 -2.76 -2.34
CA VAL A 55 -3.79 -3.60 -3.27
C VAL A 55 -4.07 -5.09 -3.02
N ASN A 56 -4.06 -5.52 -1.76
CA ASN A 56 -4.39 -6.91 -1.40
C ASN A 56 -5.82 -7.29 -1.81
N THR A 57 -6.80 -6.39 -1.60
CA THR A 57 -8.18 -6.62 -2.03
C THR A 57 -8.28 -6.77 -3.56
N LEU A 58 -7.56 -5.96 -4.33
CA LEU A 58 -7.56 -6.07 -5.79
C LEU A 58 -6.90 -7.36 -6.28
N LEU A 59 -5.77 -7.76 -5.69
CA LEU A 59 -5.12 -9.04 -5.99
C LEU A 59 -6.05 -10.23 -5.72
N GLY A 60 -6.75 -10.21 -4.58
CA GLY A 60 -7.75 -11.24 -4.26
C GLY A 60 -8.95 -11.22 -5.20
N ALA A 61 -9.42 -10.05 -5.62
CA ALA A 61 -10.50 -9.92 -6.60
C ALA A 61 -10.09 -10.50 -7.98
N LEU A 62 -8.85 -10.26 -8.43
CA LEU A 62 -8.33 -10.87 -9.65
C LEU A 62 -8.26 -12.39 -9.54
N GLN A 63 -7.75 -12.93 -8.43
CA GLN A 63 -7.69 -14.39 -8.22
C GLN A 63 -9.07 -15.05 -8.23
N ASN A 64 -10.06 -14.42 -7.60
CA ASN A 64 -11.44 -14.92 -7.60
C ASN A 64 -12.11 -14.85 -8.97
N SER A 65 -11.74 -13.89 -9.82
CA SER A 65 -12.26 -13.81 -11.21
C SER A 65 -11.68 -14.88 -12.14
N VAL A 66 -10.47 -15.37 -11.87
CA VAL A 66 -9.82 -16.42 -12.67
C VAL A 66 -10.33 -17.82 -12.29
N SER A 67 -10.89 -17.98 -11.08
CA SER A 67 -11.42 -19.26 -10.59
C SER A 67 -12.92 -19.47 -10.91
N LYS A 68 -13.55 -18.57 -11.66
CA LYS A 68 -14.92 -18.69 -12.18
C LYS A 68 -14.90 -18.94 -13.67
#